data_AF-A0A3N9NCB6-F1
#
_entry.id   AF-A0A3N9NCB6-F1
#
_cell.length_a   1.000
_cell.length_b   1.000
_cell.length_c   1.000
_cell.angle_alpha   90.00
_cell.angle_beta   90.00
_cell.angle_gamma   90.00
#
_symmetry.space_group_name_H-M   'P 1'
#
loop_
_entity.id
_entity.type
_entity.pdbx_description
1 polymer ?
#
loop_
_entity_poly.entity_id
_entity_poly.type
_entity_poly.pdbx_seq_one_letter_code
_entity_poly.pdbx_strand_id
1 'polypeptide(L)'
;MISKSLFFAAKAFLCWDVFSDVSIQLIPVEKAIGFYFSPENAVHSILLFYNPGQRDFAEPLFLLFHEAGHKKQYEKNSRTFHISMAEPNGMKRQIFETEAWQLARMLLDDFIKKQNLENELLQKFDTFARLAIQTYADGSLQG
;
A
#
# COMPACT_ATOMS: atom_id res chain seq x y z
N MET A 1 18.75 -2.71 -0.15
CA MET A 1 18.18 -2.58 -1.51
C MET A 1 17.24 -3.75 -1.72
N ILE A 2 16.03 -3.52 -2.20
CA ILE A 2 15.03 -4.55 -2.47
C ILE A 2 15.09 -4.93 -3.94
N SER A 3 15.26 -6.24 -4.19
CA SER A 3 15.27 -6.77 -5.55
C SER A 3 13.86 -6.88 -6.12
N LYS A 4 13.76 -6.90 -7.45
CA LYS A 4 12.51 -7.19 -8.17
C LYS A 4 11.92 -8.55 -7.79
N SER A 5 12.76 -9.56 -7.58
CA SER A 5 12.30 -10.89 -7.15
C SER A 5 11.63 -10.85 -5.78
N LEU A 6 12.19 -10.10 -4.83
CA LEU A 6 11.61 -9.97 -3.50
C LEU A 6 10.30 -9.18 -3.53
N PHE A 7 10.22 -8.15 -4.37
CA PHE A 7 8.97 -7.41 -4.62
C PHE A 7 7.87 -8.31 -5.19
N PHE A 8 8.20 -9.19 -6.14
CA PHE A 8 7.24 -10.16 -6.68
C PHE A 8 6.88 -11.26 -5.66
N ALA A 9 7.80 -11.65 -4.79
CA ALA A 9 7.51 -12.55 -3.68
C ALA A 9 6.52 -11.92 -2.68
N ALA A 10 6.59 -10.61 -2.45
CA ALA A 10 5.63 -9.90 -1.61
C ALA A 10 4.21 -9.92 -2.21
N LYS A 11 4.09 -9.71 -3.53
CA LYS A 11 2.81 -9.91 -4.24
C LYS A 11 2.26 -11.32 -4.02
N ALA A 12 3.10 -12.35 -4.23
CA ALA A 12 2.68 -13.74 -4.06
C ALA A 12 2.23 -14.02 -2.62
N PHE A 13 2.98 -13.53 -1.63
CA PHE A 13 2.62 -13.63 -0.21
C PHE A 13 1.24 -13.03 0.06
N LEU A 14 0.98 -11.80 -0.40
CA LEU A 14 -0.30 -11.14 -0.18
C LEU A 14 -1.47 -11.87 -0.87
N CYS A 15 -1.27 -12.39 -2.08
CA CYS A 15 -2.31 -13.10 -2.84
C CYS A 15 -2.58 -14.53 -2.37
N TRP A 16 -1.58 -15.23 -1.81
CA TRP A 16 -1.72 -16.67 -1.51
C TRP A 16 -1.80 -16.96 -0.02
N ASP A 17 -1.15 -16.14 0.80
CA ASP A 17 -1.05 -16.38 2.24
C ASP A 17 -1.94 -15.45 3.07
N VAL A 18 -2.23 -14.23 2.58
CA VAL A 18 -2.92 -13.19 3.36
C VAL A 18 -4.38 -12.99 2.93
N PHE A 19 -4.64 -12.82 1.63
CA PHE A 19 -5.96 -12.52 1.10
C PHE A 19 -6.39 -13.54 0.05
N SER A 20 -7.51 -14.22 0.27
CA SER A 20 -8.07 -15.17 -0.70
C SER A 20 -8.92 -14.51 -1.79
N ASP A 21 -9.30 -13.25 -1.59
CA ASP A 21 -10.27 -12.50 -2.41
C ASP A 21 -9.68 -11.26 -3.09
N VAL A 22 -8.36 -11.04 -3.01
CA VAL A 22 -7.68 -9.88 -3.59
C VAL A 22 -6.89 -10.25 -4.84
N SER A 23 -7.15 -9.53 -5.92
CA SER A 23 -6.30 -9.54 -7.12
C SER A 23 -5.28 -8.41 -7.04
N ILE A 24 -3.99 -8.73 -7.12
CA ILE A 24 -2.92 -7.72 -7.17
C ILE A 24 -2.35 -7.65 -8.60
N GLN A 25 -2.38 -6.47 -9.21
CA GLN A 25 -1.76 -6.21 -10.49
C GLN A 25 -0.60 -5.23 -10.32
N LEU A 26 0.59 -5.66 -10.72
CA LEU A 26 1.78 -4.82 -10.75
C LEU A 26 1.94 -4.31 -12.19
N ILE A 27 1.71 -3.01 -12.38
CA ILE A 27 1.65 -2.40 -13.71
C ILE A 27 2.96 -1.62 -13.93
N PRO A 28 3.85 -2.09 -14.83
CA PRO A 28 5.06 -1.35 -15.14
C PRO A 28 4.71 -0.09 -15.93
N VAL A 29 5.17 1.07 -15.44
CA VAL A 29 5.00 2.36 -16.10
C VAL A 29 6.33 3.07 -16.21
N GLU A 30 6.76 3.32 -17.44
CA GLU A 30 7.94 4.14 -17.74
C GLU A 30 7.58 5.62 -17.96
N LYS A 31 6.29 5.91 -18.15
CA LYS A 31 5.72 7.26 -18.39
C LYS A 31 4.35 7.37 -17.71
N ALA A 32 3.88 8.60 -17.50
CA ALA A 32 2.54 8.85 -16.97
C ALA A 32 1.47 8.26 -17.89
N ILE A 33 0.53 7.47 -17.34
CA ILE A 33 -0.59 6.87 -18.04
C ILE A 33 -1.89 7.32 -17.36
N GLY A 34 -2.86 7.79 -18.14
CA GLY A 34 -4.23 8.01 -17.67
C GLY A 34 -5.09 6.77 -17.95
N PHE A 35 -5.88 6.33 -16.98
CA PHE A 35 -6.81 5.20 -17.14
C PHE A 35 -8.11 5.45 -16.36
N TYR A 36 -9.25 5.03 -16.91
CA TYR A 36 -10.57 5.05 -16.24
C TYR A 36 -11.11 3.61 -16.11
N PHE A 37 -11.34 3.15 -14.88
CA PHE A 37 -12.03 1.88 -14.60
C PHE A 37 -13.52 2.13 -14.30
N SER A 38 -14.39 1.33 -14.91
CA SER A 38 -15.83 1.32 -14.61
C SER A 38 -16.11 0.69 -13.22
N PRO A 39 -17.11 1.18 -12.46
CA PRO A 39 -17.38 0.78 -11.08
C PRO A 39 -17.88 -0.66 -10.84
N GLU A 40 -18.06 -1.49 -11.89
CA GLU A 40 -18.72 -2.81 -11.78
C GLU A 40 -17.82 -3.96 -11.28
N ASN A 41 -16.56 -3.69 -10.90
CA ASN A 41 -15.64 -4.78 -10.55
C ASN A 41 -15.97 -5.37 -9.16
N ALA A 42 -16.57 -6.56 -9.15
CA ALA A 42 -16.88 -7.36 -7.97
C ALA A 42 -15.65 -7.94 -7.23
N VAL A 43 -14.42 -7.61 -7.66
CA VAL A 43 -13.17 -8.18 -7.14
C VAL A 43 -12.33 -7.08 -6.50
N HIS A 44 -12.00 -7.24 -5.22
CA HIS A 44 -11.05 -6.36 -4.53
C HIS A 44 -9.71 -6.38 -5.26
N SER A 45 -9.28 -5.23 -5.76
CA SER A 45 -8.08 -5.14 -6.60
C SER A 45 -7.10 -4.13 -6.03
N ILE A 46 -5.83 -4.53 -5.90
CA ILE A 46 -4.72 -3.61 -5.64
C ILE A 46 -3.98 -3.43 -6.97
N LEU A 47 -3.99 -2.20 -7.48
CA LEU A 47 -3.26 -1.82 -8.69
C LEU A 47 -2.04 -1.01 -8.26
N LEU A 48 -0.84 -1.55 -8.46
CA LEU A 48 0.39 -0.86 -8.12
C LEU A 48 1.20 -0.55 -9.37
N PHE A 49 1.34 0.75 -9.63
CA PHE A 49 2.14 1.29 -10.71
C PHE A 49 3.59 1.44 -10.25
N TYR A 50 4.55 0.94 -11.03
CA TYR A 50 5.96 1.01 -10.65
C TYR A 50 6.88 1.19 -11.87
N ASN A 51 8.04 1.82 -11.65
CA ASN A 51 9.06 1.97 -12.69
C ASN A 51 9.88 0.66 -12.83
N PRO A 52 9.82 -0.06 -13.96
CA PRO A 52 10.54 -1.32 -14.11
C PRO A 52 12.06 -1.17 -14.16
N GLY A 53 12.57 0.04 -14.45
CA GLY A 53 14.01 0.35 -14.52
C GLY A 53 14.65 0.74 -13.18
N GLN A 54 13.87 0.83 -12.10
CA GLN A 54 14.42 1.16 -10.78
C GLN A 54 15.31 0.04 -10.24
N ARG A 55 16.39 0.41 -9.56
CA ARG A 55 17.32 -0.56 -8.95
C ARG A 55 16.85 -1.04 -7.58
N ASP A 56 16.14 -0.19 -6.85
CA ASP A 56 15.59 -0.50 -5.53
C ASP A 56 14.06 -0.48 -5.58
N PHE A 57 13.44 -1.59 -5.22
CA PHE A 57 11.99 -1.75 -5.18
C PHE A 57 11.42 -1.53 -3.77
N ALA A 58 12.15 -0.87 -2.87
CA ALA A 58 11.66 -0.62 -1.50
C ALA A 58 10.38 0.23 -1.48
N GLU A 59 10.34 1.33 -2.22
CA GLU A 59 9.15 2.20 -2.29
C GLU A 59 7.89 1.50 -2.83
N PRO A 60 7.90 0.84 -4.01
CA PRO A 60 6.73 0.10 -4.47
C PRO A 60 6.39 -1.08 -3.54
N LEU A 61 7.39 -1.70 -2.90
CA LEU A 61 7.11 -2.70 -1.86
C LEU A 61 6.31 -2.07 -0.71
N PHE A 62 6.72 -0.91 -0.21
CA PHE A 62 6.02 -0.24 0.89
C PHE A 62 4.61 0.20 0.51
N LEU A 63 4.44 0.75 -0.69
CA LEU A 63 3.13 1.10 -1.24
C LEU A 63 2.24 -0.15 -1.40
N LEU A 64 2.79 -1.27 -1.85
CA LEU A 64 2.05 -2.54 -1.95
C LEU A 64 1.46 -2.96 -0.59
N PHE A 65 2.29 -2.91 0.46
CA PHE A 65 1.84 -3.24 1.80
C PHE A 65 0.85 -2.21 2.36
N HIS A 66 1.01 -0.92 2.03
CA HIS A 66 0.06 0.14 2.40
C HIS A 66 -1.36 -0.13 1.85
N GLU A 67 -1.47 -0.44 0.56
CA GLU A 67 -2.76 -0.80 -0.06
C GLU A 67 -3.36 -2.08 0.55
N ALA A 68 -2.51 -3.05 0.92
CA ALA A 68 -2.94 -4.22 1.69
C ALA A 68 -3.46 -3.83 3.09
N GLY A 69 -2.89 -2.79 3.71
CA GLY A 69 -3.39 -2.18 4.94
C GLY A 69 -4.81 -1.64 4.78
N HIS A 70 -5.10 -0.95 3.67
CA HIS A 70 -6.47 -0.50 3.35
C HIS A 70 -7.45 -1.67 3.18
N LYS A 71 -7.04 -2.79 2.57
CA LYS A 71 -7.89 -4.00 2.55
C LYS A 71 -8.21 -4.49 3.95
N LYS A 72 -7.24 -4.50 4.87
CA LYS A 72 -7.48 -4.87 6.28
C LYS A 72 -8.43 -3.90 6.98
N GLN A 73 -8.32 -2.59 6.73
CA GLN A 73 -9.28 -1.61 7.25
C GLN A 73 -10.70 -1.86 6.72
N TYR A 74 -10.82 -2.17 5.42
CA TYR A 74 -12.09 -2.50 4.80
C TYR A 74 -12.74 -3.75 5.43
N GLU A 75 -11.96 -4.82 5.63
CA GLU A 75 -12.40 -6.05 6.31
C GLU A 75 -12.91 -5.78 7.73
N LYS A 76 -12.29 -4.81 8.43
CA LYS A 76 -12.67 -4.43 9.79
C LYS A 76 -13.99 -3.65 9.83
N ASN A 77 -14.19 -2.69 8.93
CA ASN A 77 -15.44 -1.92 8.83
C ASN A 77 -15.60 -1.23 7.47
N SER A 78 -16.26 -1.92 6.54
CA SER A 78 -16.49 -1.43 5.17
C SER A 78 -17.32 -0.14 5.10
N ARG A 79 -18.26 0.05 6.03
CA ARG A 79 -19.14 1.23 6.04
C ARG A 79 -18.35 2.50 6.37
N THR A 80 -17.52 2.47 7.42
CA THR A 80 -16.70 3.62 7.78
C THR A 80 -15.53 3.81 6.82
N PHE A 81 -15.03 2.72 6.23
CA PHE A 81 -13.94 2.78 5.24
C PHE A 81 -14.27 3.73 4.10
N HIS A 82 -15.45 3.58 3.47
CA HIS A 82 -15.84 4.43 2.34
C HIS A 82 -16.00 5.91 2.72
N ILE A 83 -16.48 6.19 3.93
CA ILE A 83 -16.63 7.57 4.42
C ILE A 83 -15.24 8.19 4.63
N SER A 84 -14.33 7.48 5.31
CA SER A 84 -12.98 7.97 5.59
C SER A 84 -12.09 8.07 4.35
N MET A 85 -12.27 7.17 3.38
CA MET A 85 -11.51 7.19 2.12
C MET A 85 -11.84 8.42 1.27
N ALA A 86 -13.05 8.98 1.41
CA ALA A 86 -13.47 10.18 0.69
C ALA A 86 -12.93 11.49 1.28
N GLU A 87 -12.34 11.48 2.47
CA GLU A 87 -11.75 12.66 3.10
C GLU A 87 -10.41 12.99 2.41
N PRO A 88 -10.25 14.17 1.76
CA PRO A 88 -9.07 14.44 0.95
C PRO A 88 -7.82 14.76 1.78
N ASN A 89 -7.97 15.36 2.96
CA ASN A 89 -6.86 15.81 3.81
C ASN A 89 -7.32 16.04 5.27
N GLY A 90 -6.40 16.56 6.10
CA GLY A 90 -6.68 16.93 7.49
C GLY A 90 -6.59 15.77 8.47
N MET A 91 -6.93 16.05 9.74
CA MET A 91 -6.69 15.13 10.86
C MET A 91 -7.40 13.78 10.69
N LYS A 92 -8.62 13.76 10.15
CA LYS A 92 -9.36 12.51 9.89
C LYS A 92 -8.64 11.64 8.85
N ARG A 93 -8.17 12.24 7.76
CA ARG A 93 -7.39 11.54 6.73
C ARG A 93 -6.08 11.02 7.31
N GLN A 94 -5.37 11.82 8.10
CA GLN A 94 -4.16 11.36 8.78
C GLN A 94 -4.39 10.15 9.69
N ILE A 95 -5.47 10.14 10.49
CA ILE A 95 -5.81 9.01 11.36
C ILE A 95 -6.10 7.76 10.52
N PHE A 96 -6.91 7.92 9.47
CA PHE A 96 -7.24 6.83 8.55
C PHE A 96 -5.99 6.23 7.89
N GLU A 97 -5.11 7.09 7.37
CA GLU A 97 -3.86 6.68 6.74
C GLU A 97 -2.88 6.06 7.74
N THR A 98 -2.80 6.59 8.95
CA THR A 98 -1.96 6.04 10.02
C THR A 98 -2.36 4.61 10.36
N GLU A 99 -3.66 4.33 10.49
CA GLU A 99 -4.13 2.96 10.73
C GLU A 99 -3.79 2.03 9.54
N ALA A 100 -3.93 2.50 8.30
CA ALA A 100 -3.54 1.74 7.11
C ALA A 100 -2.05 1.36 7.15
N TRP A 101 -1.17 2.33 7.46
CA TRP A 101 0.27 2.12 7.61
C TRP A 101 0.62 1.16 8.76
N GLN A 102 -0.11 1.22 9.88
CA GLN A 102 0.09 0.29 11.00
C GLN A 102 -0.28 -1.16 10.64
N LEU A 103 -1.42 -1.36 9.97
CA LEU A 103 -1.83 -2.69 9.51
C LEU A 103 -0.85 -3.22 8.45
N ALA A 104 -0.42 -2.35 7.54
CA ALA A 104 0.61 -2.66 6.55
C ALA A 104 1.94 -3.07 7.19
N ARG A 105 2.34 -2.40 8.28
CA ARG A 105 3.54 -2.75 9.05
C ARG A 105 3.48 -4.17 9.61
N MET A 106 2.33 -4.58 10.14
CA MET A 106 2.12 -5.95 10.66
C MET A 106 2.27 -6.98 9.53
N LEU A 107 1.65 -6.73 8.38
CA LEU A 107 1.78 -7.60 7.21
C LEU A 107 3.21 -7.68 6.69
N LEU A 108 3.95 -6.57 6.69
CA LEU A 108 5.35 -6.53 6.27
C LEU A 108 6.25 -7.29 7.25
N ASP A 109 6.01 -7.18 8.56
CA ASP A 109 6.72 -7.94 9.59
C ASP A 109 6.54 -9.46 9.39
N ASP A 110 5.32 -9.91 9.10
CA ASP A 110 5.03 -11.31 8.79
C ASP A 110 5.75 -11.77 7.51
N PHE A 111 5.77 -10.94 6.47
CA PHE A 111 6.51 -11.22 5.25
C PHE A 111 8.02 -11.32 5.50
N ILE A 112 8.59 -10.39 6.26
CA ILE A 112 10.02 -10.37 6.62
C ILE A 112 10.40 -11.66 7.35
N LYS A 113 9.60 -12.07 8.35
CA LYS A 113 9.80 -13.34 9.07
C LYS A 113 9.72 -14.53 8.13
N LYS A 114 8.72 -14.57 7.23
CA LYS A 114 8.55 -15.68 6.26
C LYS A 114 9.70 -15.79 5.28
N GLN A 115 10.25 -14.66 4.84
CA GLN A 115 11.38 -14.61 3.92
C GLN A 115 12.75 -14.68 4.63
N ASN A 116 12.77 -14.79 5.97
CA ASN A 116 13.97 -14.77 6.80
C ASN A 116 14.88 -13.56 6.50
N LEU A 117 14.26 -12.38 6.39
CA LEU A 117 14.94 -11.12 6.10
C LEU A 117 15.32 -10.37 7.37
N GLU A 118 16.24 -9.41 7.23
CA GLU A 118 16.65 -8.52 8.32
C GLU A 118 15.60 -7.45 8.64
N ASN A 119 15.49 -7.09 9.93
CA ASN A 119 14.53 -6.12 10.45
C ASN A 119 14.78 -4.67 10.02
N GLU A 120 15.91 -4.34 9.38
CA GLU A 120 16.19 -2.98 8.89
C GLU A 120 15.11 -2.47 7.91
N LEU A 121 14.45 -3.40 7.21
CA LEU A 121 13.38 -3.07 6.27
C LEU A 121 12.16 -2.44 6.97
N LEU A 122 11.84 -2.86 8.20
CA LEU A 122 10.76 -2.25 8.99
C LEU A 122 11.09 -0.80 9.37
N GLN A 123 12.35 -0.50 9.67
CA GLN A 123 12.76 0.87 10.00
C GLN A 123 12.63 1.81 8.80
N LYS A 124 12.98 1.31 7.61
CA LYS A 124 12.80 2.04 6.35
C LYS A 124 11.32 2.25 6.04
N PHE A 125 10.50 1.22 6.26
CA PHE A 125 9.05 1.31 6.13
C PHE A 125 8.45 2.35 7.07
N ASP A 126 8.80 2.31 8.36
CA ASP A 126 8.32 3.25 9.38
C ASP A 126 8.72 4.70 9.04
N THR A 127 9.93 4.88 8.49
CA THR A 127 10.39 6.20 8.01
C THR A 127 9.58 6.69 6.80
N PHE A 128 9.36 5.81 5.82
CA PHE A 128 8.58 6.13 4.62
C PHE A 128 7.13 6.46 4.97
N ALA A 129 6.48 5.64 5.80
CA ALA A 129 5.12 5.85 6.28
C ALA A 129 4.94 7.20 6.96
N ARG A 130 5.88 7.58 7.85
CA ARG A 130 5.86 8.88 8.53
C ARG A 130 5.93 10.04 7.54
N LEU A 131 6.80 9.96 6.52
CA LEU A 131 6.91 11.00 5.49
C LEU A 131 5.63 11.06 4.63
N ALA A 132 5.05 9.92 4.27
CA ALA A 132 3.81 9.85 3.52
C ALA A 132 2.63 10.48 4.29
N ILE A 133 2.48 10.17 5.59
CA ILE A 133 1.39 10.72 6.43
C ILE A 133 1.49 12.25 6.56
N GLN A 134 2.71 12.80 6.59
CA GLN A 134 2.93 14.25 6.69
C GLN A 134 2.36 15.02 5.49
N THR A 135 2.23 14.38 4.33
CA THR A 135 1.66 15.03 3.13
C THR A 135 0.18 15.43 3.29
N TYR A 136 -0.53 14.82 4.25
CA TYR A 136 -1.93 15.13 4.54
C TYR A 136 -2.12 16.24 5.60
N ALA A 137 -1.03 16.76 6.17
CA ALA A 137 -1.07 17.83 7.18
C ALA A 137 -1.46 19.20 6.60
N ASP A 138 -1.17 19.42 5.32
CA ASP A 138 -1.44 20.67 4.64
C ASP A 138 -2.83 20.64 4.01
N GLY A 139 -3.82 21.18 4.74
CA GLY A 139 -5.12 21.57 4.19
C GLY A 139 -5.05 22.80 3.26
N SER A 140 -3.88 23.13 2.71
CA SER A 140 -3.59 24.37 1.98
C SER A 140 -3.64 24.23 0.45
N LEU A 141 -4.27 23.18 -0.09
CA LEU A 141 -4.82 23.26 -1.44
C LEU A 141 -6.22 23.87 -1.38
N GLN A 142 -6.27 25.16 -1.02
CA GLN A 142 -7.31 26.05 -1.51
C GLN A 142 -6.95 26.38 -2.95
N GLY A 143 -7.47 25.59 -3.87
CA GLY A 143 -7.63 25.94 -5.28
C GLY A 143 -9.08 26.21 -5.57
#